data_AF-A0A8X8GCY4-F1
#
_entry.id   AF-A0A8X8GCY4-F1
#
_cell.length_a   1.000
_cell.length_b   1.000
_cell.length_c   1.000
_cell.angle_alpha   90.00
_cell.angle_beta   90.00
_cell.angle_gamma   90.00
#
_symmetry.space_group_name_H-M   'P 1'
#
loop_
_entity.id
_entity.type
_entity.pdbx_description
1 polymer ?
#
loop_
_entity_poly.entity_id
_entity_poly.type
_entity_poly.pdbx_seq_one_letter_code
_entity_poly.pdbx_strand_id
1 'polypeptide(L)'
;MMFLKYLPTVQEPRLYMALERTYLGYFKLLFLSIGTGLISARLAILFKALHYAALGHFFTELFYWLSWPAIALIFVVTFRFMSDLEYIQEGSPVAEKEIIDPRVYMAAERTFLAWVRTGIGLIAFGFVIEKFDFFLEQLSIMLHTRLVMGAGFSGMGIVFILLGVTNLVIGGINFIRTVKKVDEGTYHVHKFLYGLYGVILLSITIVLAAMIIHVSP
;
A
#
# COMPACT_ATOMS: atom_id res chain seq x y z
N MET A 1 -12.65 13.43 10.09
CA MET A 1 -13.63 12.78 9.17
C MET A 1 -14.55 11.77 9.88
N MET A 2 -14.80 11.88 11.19
CA MET A 2 -15.55 10.87 11.96
C MET A 2 -17.05 11.19 12.18
N PHE A 3 -17.55 12.33 11.68
CA PHE A 3 -18.88 12.86 12.04
C PHE A 3 -19.81 13.19 10.85
N LEU A 4 -19.50 12.75 9.62
CA LEU A 4 -20.19 13.21 8.41
C LEU A 4 -21.32 12.31 7.89
N LYS A 5 -21.68 11.23 8.60
CA LYS A 5 -22.76 10.29 8.22
C LYS A 5 -24.18 10.88 8.20
N TYR A 6 -24.34 12.19 8.42
CA TYR A 6 -25.62 12.90 8.46
C TYR A 6 -25.82 13.92 7.33
N LEU A 7 -24.86 14.07 6.40
CA LEU A 7 -25.05 14.94 5.24
C LEU A 7 -25.58 14.14 4.03
N PRO A 8 -26.53 14.70 3.26
CA PRO A 8 -26.98 14.09 2.02
C PRO A 8 -25.78 13.87 1.10
N THR A 9 -25.60 12.63 0.67
CA THR A 9 -24.48 12.21 -0.18
C THR A 9 -24.85 12.37 -1.66
N VAL A 10 -23.86 12.73 -2.47
CA VAL A 10 -24.01 13.03 -3.89
C VAL A 10 -22.92 12.28 -4.64
N GLN A 11 -23.25 11.71 -5.80
CA GLN A 11 -22.31 10.95 -6.63
C GLN A 11 -21.32 11.85 -7.39
N GLU A 12 -20.59 12.68 -6.66
CA GLU A 12 -19.69 13.68 -7.22
C GLU A 12 -18.32 13.07 -7.54
N PRO A 13 -17.84 13.11 -8.80
CA PRO A 13 -16.53 12.55 -9.19
C PRO A 13 -15.37 13.06 -8.34
N ARG A 14 -15.42 14.35 -7.95
CA ARG A 14 -14.41 15.00 -7.11
C ARG A 14 -14.31 14.37 -5.72
N LEU A 15 -15.45 13.95 -5.14
CA LEU A 15 -15.50 13.32 -3.83
C LEU A 15 -14.84 11.94 -3.85
N TYR A 16 -15.11 11.14 -4.88
CA TYR A 16 -14.45 9.85 -5.09
C TYR A 16 -12.93 9.98 -5.23
N MET A 17 -12.46 10.91 -6.06
CA MET A 17 -11.02 11.14 -6.25
C MET A 17 -10.34 11.67 -4.99
N ALA A 18 -11.03 12.51 -4.20
CA ALA A 18 -10.54 12.95 -2.91
C ALA A 18 -10.43 11.79 -1.91
N LEU A 19 -11.43 10.90 -1.88
CA LEU A 19 -11.43 9.68 -1.07
C LEU A 19 -10.24 8.79 -1.44
N GLU A 20 -10.09 8.45 -2.71
CA GLU A 20 -8.97 7.63 -3.22
C GLU A 20 -7.63 8.16 -2.75
N ARG A 21 -7.39 9.46 -2.95
CA ARG A 21 -6.11 10.09 -2.60
C ARG A 21 -5.83 10.01 -1.10
N THR A 22 -6.84 10.19 -0.26
CA THR A 22 -6.69 10.07 1.20
C THR A 22 -6.33 8.64 1.59
N TYR A 23 -7.06 7.65 1.06
CA TYR A 23 -6.82 6.24 1.37
C TYR A 23 -5.49 5.72 0.80
N LEU A 24 -5.07 6.16 -0.39
CA LEU A 24 -3.72 5.92 -0.91
C LEU A 24 -2.64 6.48 0.01
N GLY A 25 -2.88 7.65 0.60
CA GLY A 25 -2.02 8.21 1.64
C GLY A 25 -1.88 7.28 2.85
N TYR A 26 -2.99 6.74 3.34
CA TYR A 26 -2.98 5.78 4.44
C TYR A 26 -2.25 4.49 4.06
N PHE A 27 -2.56 3.89 2.91
CA PHE A 27 -1.87 2.70 2.42
C PHE A 27 -0.38 2.93 2.27
N LYS A 28 0.03 4.07 1.70
CA LYS A 28 1.45 4.44 1.58
C LYS A 28 2.15 4.43 2.94
N LEU A 29 1.55 5.05 3.96
CA LEU A 29 2.15 5.08 5.31
C LEU A 29 2.23 3.69 5.94
N LEU A 30 1.20 2.87 5.78
CA LEU A 30 1.17 1.50 6.31
C LEU A 30 2.21 0.62 5.63
N PHE A 31 2.32 0.66 4.31
CA PHE A 31 3.35 -0.09 3.59
C PHE A 31 4.76 0.43 3.88
N LEU A 32 4.93 1.74 4.05
CA LEU A 32 6.20 2.31 4.49
C LEU A 32 6.60 1.74 5.86
N SER A 33 5.67 1.70 6.81
CA SER A 33 5.85 1.10 8.15
C SER A 33 6.27 -0.37 8.06
N ILE A 34 5.55 -1.17 7.26
CA ILE A 34 5.91 -2.58 7.08
C ILE A 34 7.31 -2.69 6.46
N GLY A 35 7.60 -1.93 5.40
CA GLY A 35 8.89 -1.97 4.70
C GLY A 35 10.07 -1.54 5.57
N THR A 36 9.93 -0.49 6.38
CA THR A 36 10.96 -0.10 7.35
C THR A 36 11.11 -1.13 8.46
N GLY A 37 10.02 -1.79 8.86
CA GLY A 37 10.07 -2.93 9.78
C GLY A 37 10.89 -4.07 9.19
N LEU A 38 10.69 -4.41 7.92
CA LEU A 38 11.46 -5.44 7.23
C LEU A 38 12.95 -5.11 7.22
N ILE A 39 13.34 -3.87 6.93
CA ILE A 39 14.73 -3.42 6.99
C ILE A 39 15.28 -3.50 8.42
N SER A 40 14.48 -3.13 9.42
CA SER A 40 14.82 -3.27 10.85
C SER A 40 15.17 -4.71 11.20
N ALA A 41 14.41 -5.69 10.72
CA ALA A 41 14.70 -7.10 10.92
C ALA A 41 16.05 -7.53 10.32
N ARG A 42 16.42 -7.01 9.14
CA ARG A 42 17.74 -7.28 8.53
C ARG A 42 18.88 -6.67 9.34
N LEU A 43 18.70 -5.44 9.81
CA LEU A 43 19.66 -4.78 10.69
C LEU A 43 19.83 -5.55 12.00
N ALA A 44 18.75 -6.09 12.58
CA ALA A 44 18.82 -6.91 13.79
C ALA A 44 19.73 -8.14 13.61
N ILE A 45 19.63 -8.83 12.46
CA ILE A 45 20.50 -9.97 12.12
C ILE A 45 21.96 -9.53 12.04
N LEU A 46 22.23 -8.43 11.33
CA LEU A 46 23.57 -7.88 11.16
C LEU A 46 24.20 -7.52 12.52
N PHE A 47 23.47 -6.81 13.39
CA PHE A 47 24.00 -6.41 14.69
C PHE A 47 24.20 -7.59 15.65
N LYS A 48 23.30 -8.59 15.62
CA LYS A 48 23.51 -9.84 16.39
C LYS A 48 24.78 -10.55 15.96
N ALA A 49 25.07 -10.57 14.65
CA ALA A 49 26.28 -11.18 14.12
C ALA A 49 27.57 -10.42 14.43
N LEU A 50 27.50 -9.09 14.53
CA LEU A 50 28.61 -8.24 14.96
C LEU A 50 28.79 -8.21 16.50
N HIS A 51 28.18 -9.16 17.23
CA HIS A 51 28.22 -9.24 18.69
C HIS A 51 27.60 -8.04 19.45
N TYR A 52 26.80 -7.20 18.78
CA TYR A 52 26.04 -6.10 19.41
C TYR A 52 24.63 -6.55 19.82
N ALA A 53 24.55 -7.38 20.87
CA ALA A 53 23.30 -8.01 21.31
C ALA A 53 22.19 -7.00 21.69
N ALA A 54 22.53 -5.91 22.39
CA ALA A 54 21.56 -4.90 22.81
C ALA A 54 20.91 -4.18 21.61
N LEU A 55 21.73 -3.83 20.61
CA LEU A 55 21.24 -3.21 19.38
C LEU A 55 20.38 -4.19 18.57
N GLY A 56 20.83 -5.46 18.48
CA GLY A 56 20.08 -6.52 17.82
C GLY A 56 18.68 -6.75 18.41
N HIS A 57 18.55 -6.69 19.74
CA HIS A 57 17.25 -6.78 20.42
C HIS A 57 16.37 -5.57 20.09
N PHE A 58 16.92 -4.36 20.19
CA PHE A 58 16.20 -3.12 19.86
C PHE A 58 15.58 -3.15 18.45
N PHE A 59 16.35 -3.54 17.44
CA PHE A 59 15.86 -3.63 16.06
C PHE A 59 14.84 -4.77 15.85
N THR A 60 14.90 -5.84 16.66
CA THR A 60 13.90 -6.92 16.65
C THR A 60 12.56 -6.43 17.21
N GLU A 61 12.58 -5.73 18.34
CA GLU A 61 11.39 -5.10 18.93
C GLU A 61 10.79 -4.05 17.99
N LEU A 62 11.64 -3.20 17.41
CA LEU A 62 11.22 -2.18 16.45
C LEU A 62 10.50 -2.79 15.25
N PHE A 63 10.95 -3.95 14.77
CA PHE A 63 10.26 -4.68 13.70
C PHE A 63 8.83 -5.05 14.09
N TYR A 64 8.63 -5.68 15.26
CA TYR A 64 7.29 -6.07 15.70
C TYR A 64 6.36 -4.87 15.89
N TRP A 65 6.86 -3.80 16.51
CA TRP A 65 6.10 -2.57 16.72
C TRP A 65 5.70 -1.85 15.44
N LEU A 66 6.48 -2.00 14.37
CA LEU A 66 6.26 -1.28 13.12
C LEU A 66 5.47 -2.10 12.09
N SER A 67 5.62 -3.42 12.10
CA SER A 67 4.94 -4.31 11.16
C SER A 67 3.56 -4.73 11.66
N TRP A 68 3.43 -5.18 12.92
CA TRP A 68 2.18 -5.83 13.35
C TRP A 68 0.98 -4.87 13.42
N PRO A 69 1.11 -3.69 14.06
CA PRO A 69 0.06 -2.68 14.07
C PRO A 69 -0.29 -2.18 12.67
N ALA A 70 0.70 -2.06 11.78
CA ALA A 70 0.47 -1.62 10.41
C ALA A 70 -0.39 -2.63 9.63
N ILE A 71 -0.11 -3.93 9.75
CA ILE A 71 -0.92 -4.96 9.12
C ILE A 71 -2.35 -4.94 9.66
N ALA A 72 -2.53 -4.85 10.98
CA ALA A 72 -3.88 -4.75 11.57
C ALA A 72 -4.65 -3.53 11.05
N LEU A 73 -3.98 -2.37 10.94
CA LEU A 73 -4.56 -1.15 10.40
C LEU A 73 -4.91 -1.24 8.91
N ILE A 74 -4.18 -2.03 8.11
CA ILE A 74 -4.52 -2.24 6.69
C ILE A 74 -5.93 -2.83 6.55
N PHE A 75 -6.29 -3.81 7.37
CA PHE A 75 -7.65 -4.38 7.34
C PHE A 75 -8.70 -3.33 7.68
N VAL A 76 -8.46 -2.52 8.73
CA VAL A 76 -9.39 -1.45 9.13
C VAL A 76 -9.54 -0.39 8.04
N VAL A 77 -8.43 0.06 7.46
CA VAL A 77 -8.42 1.06 6.38
C VAL A 77 -9.10 0.51 5.13
N THR A 78 -8.86 -0.74 4.76
CA THR A 78 -9.49 -1.37 3.60
C THR A 78 -11.00 -1.52 3.80
N PHE A 79 -11.42 -1.97 4.98
CA PHE A 79 -12.83 -2.07 5.33
C PHE A 79 -13.52 -0.71 5.28
N ARG A 80 -12.91 0.33 5.89
CA ARG A 80 -13.45 1.68 5.85
C ARG A 80 -13.52 2.26 4.44
N PHE A 81 -12.51 2.01 3.60
CA PHE A 81 -12.53 2.44 2.21
C PHE A 81 -13.72 1.84 1.45
N MET A 82 -14.00 0.56 1.65
CA MET A 82 -15.16 -0.12 1.05
C MET A 82 -16.48 0.48 1.55
N SER A 83 -16.62 0.69 2.85
CA SER A 83 -17.83 1.30 3.44
C SER A 83 -18.05 2.75 2.96
N ASP A 84 -16.98 3.54 2.85
CA ASP A 84 -17.07 4.92 2.36
C ASP A 84 -17.40 4.97 0.87
N LEU A 85 -16.89 4.03 0.07
CA LEU A 85 -17.25 3.90 -1.35
C LEU A 85 -18.73 3.58 -1.55
N GLU A 86 -19.27 2.64 -0.75
CA GLU A 86 -20.68 2.27 -0.81
C GLU A 86 -21.59 3.45 -0.41
N TYR A 87 -21.21 4.18 0.64
CA TYR A 87 -21.93 5.38 1.09
C TYR A 87 -22.01 6.50 0.02
N ILE A 88 -20.97 6.71 -0.78
CA ILE A 88 -21.01 7.73 -1.84
C ILE A 88 -21.87 7.27 -3.02
N GLN A 89 -21.91 5.96 -3.31
CA GLN A 89 -22.72 5.41 -4.40
C GLN A 89 -24.22 5.45 -4.13
N GLU A 90 -24.64 5.38 -2.86
CA GLU A 90 -26.05 5.54 -2.47
C GLU A 90 -26.58 6.97 -2.62
N GLY A 91 -25.70 7.93 -2.95
CA GLY A 91 -26.07 9.33 -3.13
C GLY A 91 -26.86 9.60 -4.41
N SER A 92 -27.54 10.75 -4.43
CA SER A 92 -28.25 11.20 -5.64
C SER A 92 -27.25 11.48 -6.77
N PRO A 93 -27.57 11.16 -8.03
CA PRO A 93 -26.71 11.47 -9.18
C PRO A 93 -26.60 12.99 -9.36
N VAL A 94 -25.39 13.45 -9.71
CA VAL A 94 -25.13 14.87 -9.99
C VAL A 94 -25.54 15.18 -11.43
N ALA A 95 -25.91 16.43 -11.70
CA ALA A 95 -26.15 16.90 -13.06
C ALA A 95 -24.91 16.68 -13.97
N GLU A 96 -25.14 16.29 -15.21
CA GLU A 96 -24.11 16.04 -16.24
C GLU A 96 -23.11 17.19 -16.39
N LYS A 97 -23.57 18.44 -16.27
CA LYS A 97 -22.73 19.64 -16.33
C LYS A 97 -21.64 19.68 -15.25
N GLU A 98 -21.90 19.14 -14.05
CA GLU A 98 -20.92 19.07 -12.96
C GLU A 98 -19.90 17.94 -13.18
N ILE A 99 -20.26 16.93 -13.99
CA ILE A 99 -19.38 15.81 -14.33
C ILE A 99 -18.34 16.26 -15.37
N ILE A 100 -18.77 17.01 -16.39
CA ILE A 100 -17.93 17.48 -17.52
C ILE A 100 -17.07 18.71 -17.13
N ASP A 101 -17.11 19.15 -15.88
CA ASP A 101 -16.30 20.27 -15.38
C ASP A 101 -14.79 19.98 -15.57
N PRO A 102 -14.01 20.87 -16.24
CA PRO A 102 -12.55 20.75 -16.40
C PRO A 102 -11.80 20.47 -15.08
N ARG A 103 -12.34 20.91 -13.94
CA ARG A 103 -11.76 20.64 -12.62
C ARG A 103 -11.72 19.16 -12.27
N VAL A 104 -12.62 18.35 -12.84
CA VAL A 104 -12.66 16.89 -12.67
C VAL A 104 -11.45 16.24 -13.33
N TYR A 105 -11.06 16.67 -14.54
CA TYR A 105 -9.84 16.20 -15.20
C TYR A 105 -8.58 16.51 -14.40
N MET A 106 -8.46 17.76 -13.90
CA MET A 106 -7.33 18.15 -13.06
C MET A 106 -7.27 17.34 -11.75
N ALA A 107 -8.43 16.96 -11.20
CA ALA A 107 -8.50 16.11 -10.03
C ALA A 107 -8.09 14.67 -10.34
N ALA A 108 -8.48 14.14 -11.51
CA ALA A 108 -8.12 12.81 -11.97
C ALA A 108 -6.61 12.69 -12.19
N GLU A 109 -5.99 13.68 -12.82
CA GLU A 109 -4.55 13.73 -13.03
C GLU A 109 -3.77 13.76 -11.71
N ARG A 110 -4.17 14.60 -10.75
CA ARG A 110 -3.54 14.62 -9.41
C ARG A 110 -3.65 13.28 -8.69
N THR A 111 -4.78 12.60 -8.84
CA THR A 111 -5.01 11.29 -8.23
C THR A 111 -4.11 10.26 -8.90
N PHE A 112 -4.05 10.24 -10.23
CA PHE A 112 -3.13 9.40 -10.99
C PHE A 112 -1.66 9.61 -10.59
N LEU A 113 -1.20 10.86 -10.46
CA LEU A 113 0.17 11.15 -10.00
C LEU A 113 0.41 10.68 -8.56
N ALA A 114 -0.62 10.66 -7.70
CA ALA A 114 -0.52 10.08 -6.36
C ALA A 114 -0.38 8.55 -6.41
N TRP A 115 -1.12 7.87 -7.30
CA TRP A 115 -0.94 6.44 -7.60
C TRP A 115 0.48 6.14 -8.08
N VAL A 116 0.99 6.95 -9.03
CA VAL A 116 2.35 6.81 -9.58
C VAL A 116 3.41 6.94 -8.50
N ARG A 117 3.33 8.02 -7.70
CA ARG A 117 4.27 8.26 -6.60
C ARG A 117 4.28 7.13 -5.57
N THR A 118 3.10 6.59 -5.26
CA THR A 118 2.98 5.49 -4.29
C THR A 118 3.56 4.21 -4.86
N GLY A 119 3.24 3.86 -6.12
CA GLY A 119 3.77 2.68 -6.79
C GLY A 119 5.29 2.68 -6.92
N ILE A 120 5.88 3.80 -7.38
CA ILE A 120 7.35 3.95 -7.47
C ILE A 120 8.01 3.83 -6.09
N GLY A 121 7.42 4.44 -5.06
CA GLY A 121 7.93 4.34 -3.70
C GLY A 121 7.97 2.90 -3.18
N LEU A 122 6.92 2.12 -3.45
CA LEU A 122 6.86 0.70 -3.09
C LEU A 122 7.88 -0.14 -3.84
N ILE A 123 8.05 0.09 -5.15
CA ILE A 123 9.07 -0.59 -5.97
C ILE A 123 10.48 -0.29 -5.44
N ALA A 124 10.79 0.98 -5.18
CA ALA A 124 12.09 1.38 -4.65
C ALA A 124 12.37 0.73 -3.29
N PHE A 125 11.38 0.70 -2.39
CA PHE A 125 11.50 0.01 -1.11
C PHE A 125 11.73 -1.48 -1.26
N GLY A 126 10.96 -2.15 -2.12
CA GLY A 126 11.13 -3.58 -2.38
C GLY A 126 12.52 -3.92 -2.94
N PHE A 127 13.06 -3.07 -3.81
CA PHE A 127 14.42 -3.22 -4.32
C PHE A 127 15.48 -3.07 -3.22
N VAL A 128 15.32 -2.10 -2.31
CA VAL A 128 16.23 -1.92 -1.18
C VAL A 128 16.23 -3.16 -0.27
N ILE A 129 15.04 -3.73 0.00
CA ILE A 129 14.91 -4.95 0.81
C ILE A 129 15.65 -6.12 0.15
N GLU A 130 15.41 -6.39 -1.14
CA GLU A 130 16.11 -7.47 -1.87
C GLU A 130 17.63 -7.27 -1.90
N LYS A 131 18.10 -6.03 -2.12
CA LYS A 131 19.54 -5.75 -2.12
C LYS A 131 20.18 -5.91 -0.75
N PHE A 132 19.44 -5.63 0.32
CA PHE A 132 19.91 -5.87 1.68
C PHE A 132 20.06 -7.37 1.97
N ASP A 133 19.12 -8.20 1.49
CA ASP A 133 19.19 -9.66 1.65
C ASP A 133 20.42 -10.23 0.93
N PHE A 134 20.67 -9.81 -0.31
CA PHE A 134 21.90 -10.16 -1.05
C PHE A 134 23.17 -9.71 -0.32
N PHE A 135 23.17 -8.50 0.24
CA PHE A 135 24.32 -7.99 1.00
C PHE A 135 24.60 -8.82 2.25
N LEU A 136 23.57 -9.23 2.99
CA LEU A 136 23.72 -10.13 4.13
C LEU A 136 24.27 -11.51 3.70
N GLU A 137 23.85 -12.04 2.56
CA GLU A 137 24.40 -13.29 2.03
C GLU A 137 25.92 -13.19 1.80
N GLN A 138 26.36 -12.12 1.13
CA GLN A 138 27.77 -11.88 0.86
C GLN A 138 28.58 -11.71 2.15
N LEU A 139 28.06 -10.98 3.13
CA LEU A 139 28.70 -10.83 4.44
C LEU A 139 28.82 -12.17 5.18
N SER A 140 27.82 -13.04 5.08
CA SER A 140 27.86 -14.38 5.70
C SER A 140 29.04 -15.20 5.18
N ILE A 141 29.28 -15.13 3.85
CA ILE A 141 30.39 -15.81 3.20
C ILE A 141 31.72 -15.22 3.66
N MET A 142 31.86 -13.89 3.69
CA MET A 142 33.10 -13.22 4.10
C MET A 142 33.46 -13.48 5.58
N LEU A 143 32.47 -13.40 6.48
CA LEU A 143 32.66 -13.57 7.91
C LEU A 143 32.75 -15.04 8.37
N HIS A 144 32.65 -16.00 7.43
CA HIS A 144 32.58 -17.45 7.73
C HIS A 144 31.55 -17.81 8.82
N THR A 145 30.55 -16.95 8.98
CA THR A 145 29.54 -17.02 10.02
C THR A 145 28.21 -17.17 9.33
N ARG A 146 27.42 -18.17 9.73
CA ARG A 146 26.09 -18.37 9.16
C ARG A 146 25.16 -17.26 9.67
N LEU A 147 24.99 -16.21 8.87
CA LEU A 147 23.89 -15.28 9.05
C LEU A 147 22.64 -16.06 8.65
N VAL A 148 21.95 -16.62 9.63
CA VAL A 148 20.75 -17.44 9.38
C VAL A 148 19.66 -16.53 8.80
N MET A 149 19.63 -16.42 7.48
CA MET A 149 18.41 -16.04 6.76
C MET A 149 17.50 -17.26 6.82
N GLY A 150 16.50 -17.22 7.69
CA GLY A 150 15.42 -18.21 7.65
C GLY A 150 14.82 -18.23 6.24
N ALA A 151 14.39 -19.40 5.74
CA ALA A 151 13.82 -19.55 4.41
C ALA A 151 12.64 -18.59 4.14
N GLY A 152 11.96 -18.10 5.19
CA GLY A 152 10.90 -17.10 5.09
C GLY A 152 11.36 -15.66 4.78
N PHE A 153 12.65 -15.33 4.84
CA PHE A 153 13.14 -13.98 4.55
C PHE A 153 13.26 -13.68 3.05
N SER A 154 13.44 -14.71 2.22
CA SER A 154 13.67 -14.58 0.79
C SER A 154 12.41 -14.15 0.04
N GLY A 155 12.53 -13.13 -0.81
CA GLY A 155 11.46 -12.69 -1.72
C GLY A 155 10.45 -11.71 -1.12
N MET A 156 10.63 -11.23 0.12
CA MET A 156 9.75 -10.19 0.67
C MET A 156 9.85 -8.86 -0.09
N GLY A 157 11.03 -8.51 -0.61
CA GLY A 157 11.20 -7.32 -1.43
C GLY A 157 10.54 -7.48 -2.80
N ILE A 158 10.55 -8.69 -3.37
CA ILE A 158 9.78 -9.03 -4.58
C ILE A 158 8.29 -8.77 -4.38
N VAL A 159 7.72 -9.14 -3.22
CA VAL A 159 6.30 -8.87 -2.92
C VAL A 159 6.01 -7.37 -2.91
N PHE A 160 6.90 -6.54 -2.36
CA PHE A 160 6.78 -5.07 -2.39
C PHE A 160 6.89 -4.50 -3.82
N ILE A 161 7.78 -5.06 -4.65
CA ILE A 161 7.90 -4.67 -6.06
C ILE A 161 6.61 -5.00 -6.82
N LEU A 162 6.10 -6.23 -6.67
CA LEU A 162 4.86 -6.66 -7.32
C LEU A 162 3.69 -5.78 -6.88
N LEU A 163 3.57 -5.50 -5.59
CA LEU A 163 2.57 -4.58 -5.05
C LEU A 163 2.65 -3.19 -5.70
N GLY A 164 3.86 -2.64 -5.81
CA GLY A 164 4.07 -1.34 -6.43
C GLY A 164 3.73 -1.33 -7.93
N VAL A 165 4.10 -2.39 -8.67
CA VAL A 165 3.75 -2.55 -10.09
C VAL A 165 2.24 -2.66 -10.27
N THR A 166 1.55 -3.50 -9.47
CA THR A 166 0.10 -3.62 -9.53
C THR A 166 -0.59 -2.30 -9.20
N ASN A 167 -0.07 -1.54 -8.23
CA ASN A 167 -0.57 -0.21 -7.90
C ASN A 167 -0.45 0.77 -9.08
N LEU A 168 0.66 0.73 -9.83
CA LEU A 168 0.84 1.56 -11.05
C LEU A 168 -0.15 1.17 -12.16
N VAL A 169 -0.30 -0.13 -12.43
CA VAL A 169 -1.20 -0.64 -13.47
C VAL A 169 -2.64 -0.25 -13.17
N ILE A 170 -3.09 -0.45 -11.92
CA ILE A 170 -4.46 -0.13 -11.52
C ILE A 170 -4.70 1.38 -11.56
N GLY A 171 -3.75 2.19 -11.08
CA GLY A 171 -3.84 3.65 -11.17
C GLY A 171 -3.97 4.15 -12.61
N GLY A 172 -3.20 3.56 -13.54
CA GLY A 172 -3.29 3.88 -14.97
C GLY A 172 -4.62 3.50 -15.60
N ILE A 173 -5.12 2.29 -15.32
CA ILE A 173 -6.43 1.83 -15.79
C ILE A 173 -7.55 2.74 -15.25
N ASN A 174 -7.48 3.12 -13.96
CA ASN A 174 -8.46 3.99 -13.34
C ASN A 174 -8.48 5.38 -13.97
N PHE A 175 -7.30 5.94 -14.26
CA PHE A 175 -7.18 7.23 -14.95
C PHE A 175 -7.81 7.21 -16.35
N ILE A 176 -7.41 6.26 -17.20
CA ILE A 176 -7.94 6.15 -18.59
C ILE A 176 -9.46 5.98 -18.58
N ARG A 177 -9.99 5.14 -17.68
CA ARG A 177 -11.45 4.93 -17.57
C ARG A 177 -12.17 6.15 -17.01
N THR A 178 -11.57 6.87 -16.06
CA THR A 178 -12.15 8.09 -15.51
C THR A 178 -12.26 9.17 -16.58
N VAL A 179 -11.18 9.42 -17.33
CA VAL A 179 -11.16 10.39 -18.43
C VAL A 179 -12.23 10.06 -19.47
N LYS A 180 -12.30 8.79 -19.92
CA LYS A 180 -13.31 8.37 -20.91
C LYS A 180 -14.76 8.55 -20.42
N LYS A 181 -15.03 8.30 -19.13
CA LYS A 181 -16.37 8.48 -18.56
C LYS A 181 -16.77 9.94 -18.37
N VAL A 182 -15.79 10.81 -18.13
CA VAL A 182 -16.02 12.25 -18.06
C VAL A 182 -16.33 12.79 -19.47
N ASP A 183 -15.64 12.31 -20.50
CA ASP A 183 -15.94 12.65 -21.91
C ASP A 183 -17.35 12.17 -22.33
N GLU A 184 -17.81 11.03 -21.83
CA GLU A 184 -19.13 10.44 -22.14
C GLU A 184 -20.29 11.02 -21.31
N GLY A 185 -20.05 12.02 -20.43
CA GLY A 185 -21.08 12.66 -19.60
C GLY A 185 -21.74 11.76 -18.55
N THR A 186 -21.32 10.49 -18.44
CA THR A 186 -21.93 9.47 -17.59
C THR A 186 -20.93 8.93 -16.57
N TYR A 187 -20.96 9.45 -15.35
CA TYR A 187 -20.10 8.96 -14.28
C TYR A 187 -20.82 7.88 -13.46
N HIS A 188 -20.54 6.61 -13.74
CA HIS A 188 -20.95 5.49 -12.89
C HIS A 188 -19.72 4.72 -12.41
N VAL A 189 -19.50 4.71 -11.10
CA VAL A 189 -18.39 3.99 -10.45
C VAL A 189 -18.68 2.49 -10.53
N HIS A 190 -17.79 1.73 -11.18
CA HIS A 190 -17.93 0.27 -11.21
C HIS A 190 -17.31 -0.33 -9.96
N LYS A 191 -18.15 -0.88 -9.07
CA LYS A 191 -17.77 -1.58 -7.82
C LYS A 191 -16.65 -2.63 -8.04
N PHE A 192 -16.64 -3.27 -9.21
CA PHE A 192 -15.71 -4.35 -9.54
C PHE A 192 -14.23 -3.95 -9.52
N LEU A 193 -13.87 -2.76 -10.01
CA LEU A 193 -12.47 -2.32 -10.10
C LEU A 193 -11.87 -2.06 -8.72
N TYR A 194 -12.61 -1.35 -7.86
CA TYR A 194 -12.18 -1.06 -6.49
C TYR A 194 -12.24 -2.30 -5.60
N GLY A 195 -13.23 -3.17 -5.80
CA GLY A 195 -13.29 -4.47 -5.15
C GLY A 195 -12.08 -5.32 -5.51
N LEU A 196 -11.70 -5.39 -6.80
CA LEU A 196 -10.50 -6.09 -7.24
C LEU A 196 -9.23 -5.50 -6.62
N TYR A 197 -9.11 -4.17 -6.56
CA TYR A 197 -7.99 -3.51 -5.90
C TYR A 197 -7.90 -3.87 -4.41
N GLY A 198 -9.04 -3.82 -3.70
CA GLY A 198 -9.12 -4.22 -2.30
C GLY A 198 -8.74 -5.68 -2.08
N VAL A 199 -9.21 -6.59 -2.94
CA VAL A 199 -8.86 -8.02 -2.88
C VAL A 199 -7.37 -8.24 -3.13
N ILE A 200 -6.78 -7.58 -4.13
CA ILE A 200 -5.33 -7.67 -4.40
C ILE A 200 -4.53 -7.14 -3.21
N LEU A 201 -4.87 -5.97 -2.67
CA LEU A 201 -4.20 -5.39 -1.51
C LEU A 201 -4.28 -6.32 -0.29
N LEU A 202 -5.46 -6.87 0.00
CA LEU A 202 -5.65 -7.81 1.10
C LEU A 202 -4.87 -9.10 0.87
N SER A 203 -4.89 -9.64 -0.35
CA SER A 203 -4.18 -10.87 -0.69
C SER A 203 -2.67 -10.69 -0.49
N ILE A 204 -2.11 -9.58 -0.97
CA ILE A 204 -0.69 -9.26 -0.79
C ILE A 204 -0.36 -9.03 0.69
N THR A 205 -1.24 -8.35 1.43
CA THR A 205 -1.04 -8.12 2.87
C THR A 205 -1.08 -9.44 3.65
N ILE A 206 -1.96 -10.36 3.30
CA ILE A 206 -2.03 -11.70 3.90
C ILE A 206 -0.76 -12.49 3.59
N VAL A 207 -0.26 -12.44 2.35
CA VAL A 207 1.00 -13.09 1.98
C VAL A 207 2.17 -12.50 2.79
N LEU A 208 2.25 -11.17 2.91
CA LEU A 208 3.27 -10.51 3.74
C LEU A 208 3.15 -10.90 5.21
N ALA A 209 1.94 -10.93 5.76
CA ALA A 209 1.70 -11.34 7.14
C ALA A 209 2.10 -12.80 7.39
N ALA A 210 1.75 -13.70 6.48
CA ALA A 210 2.13 -15.12 6.55
C ALA A 210 3.65 -15.30 6.47
N MET A 211 4.32 -14.56 5.58
CA MET A 211 5.79 -14.54 5.50
C MET A 211 6.42 -14.02 6.78
N ILE A 212 5.90 -12.93 7.36
CA ILE A 212 6.36 -12.35 8.62
C ILE A 212 6.18 -13.32 9.80
N ILE A 213 5.04 -14.02 9.87
CA ILE A 213 4.78 -15.04 10.89
C ILE A 213 5.76 -16.20 10.72
N HIS A 214 5.99 -16.69 9.50
CA HIS A 214 6.93 -17.78 9.25
C HIS A 214 8.39 -17.41 9.57
N VAL A 215 8.70 -16.11 9.53
CA VAL A 215 9.99 -15.52 9.90
C VAL A 215 10.14 -15.33 11.41
N SER A 216 9.05 -15.11 12.14
CA SER A 216 9.07 -14.85 13.57
C SER A 216 9.24 -16.19 14.32
N PRO A 217 10.31 -16.38 15.11
CA PRO A 217 10.56 -17.61 15.85
C PRO A 217 9.56 -17.85 16.99
#